data_AF-A0A0G1ZMG5-F1
#
_entry.id   AF-A0A0G1ZMG5-F1
#
_cell.length_a   1.000
_cell.length_b   1.000
_cell.length_c   1.000
_cell.angle_alpha   90.00
_cell.angle_beta   90.00
_cell.angle_gamma   90.00
#
_symmetry.space_group_name_H-M   'P 1'
#
loop_
_entity.id
_entity.type
_entity.pdbx_description
1 polymer ?
#
loop_
_entity_poly.entity_id
_entity_poly.type
_entity_poly.pdbx_seq_one_letter_code
_entity_poly.pdbx_strand_id
1 'polypeptide(L)'
;DIGSVQALVRYWHQPELTNVTGGVVHVAGYGYARDNGRAYEQGMRAEADELAYGSGAALLLRSSALRKVGMLEEGFFMYHEDLELGMRLRYAGYRNVLATKAFGFHDYHFSRNPKMFAWIECYRWVVMLAYYRVRTLMLFLPLLLAIELGTWFMAFRGGWIGAKVWALGEWLKPRTWRLMFAMRRRAQTLRVIDDADFLKLVVGRIENQQVDNRIMEVVNPTIDAAFASGRKLVRW
;
A
#
# COMPACT_ATOMS: atom_id res chain seq x y z
N ASP A 1 -16.86 -7.48 10.19
CA ASP A 1 -17.78 -6.80 9.24
C ASP A 1 -17.00 -6.37 7.98
N ILE A 2 -17.66 -6.04 6.88
CA ILE A 2 -17.04 -5.53 5.63
C ILE A 2 -17.15 -4.00 5.61
N GLY A 3 -16.02 -3.31 5.50
CA GLY A 3 -15.95 -1.85 5.47
C GLY A 3 -15.81 -1.29 4.05
N SER A 4 -15.13 -2.03 3.17
CA SER A 4 -14.99 -1.67 1.76
C SER A 4 -15.12 -2.90 0.85
N VAL A 5 -15.66 -2.67 -0.35
CA VAL A 5 -15.79 -3.66 -1.42
C VAL A 5 -15.26 -3.04 -2.69
N GLN A 6 -14.17 -3.58 -3.23
CA GLN A 6 -13.62 -3.16 -4.51
C GLN A 6 -14.22 -4.00 -5.63
N ALA A 7 -14.60 -3.38 -6.76
CA ALA A 7 -14.88 -4.10 -7.99
C ALA A 7 -13.58 -4.57 -8.66
N LEU A 8 -13.69 -5.57 -9.53
CA LEU A 8 -12.63 -5.89 -10.48
C LEU A 8 -12.48 -4.74 -11.49
N VAL A 9 -11.26 -4.30 -11.77
CA VAL A 9 -11.02 -3.26 -12.79
C VAL A 9 -10.14 -3.82 -13.89
N ARG A 10 -10.58 -3.66 -15.13
CA ARG A 10 -9.86 -4.03 -16.36
C ARG A 10 -9.39 -2.77 -17.08
N TYR A 11 -8.36 -2.88 -17.93
CA TYR A 11 -7.94 -1.74 -18.73
C TYR A 11 -9.00 -1.38 -19.78
N TRP A 12 -9.24 -0.09 -20.01
CA TRP A 12 -10.18 0.36 -21.04
C TRP A 12 -9.72 -0.04 -22.45
N HIS A 13 -8.44 0.21 -22.76
CA HIS A 13 -7.86 -0.05 -24.09
C HIS A 13 -7.40 -1.50 -24.34
N GLN A 14 -7.28 -2.31 -23.28
CA GLN A 14 -6.83 -3.70 -23.31
C GLN A 14 -7.68 -4.51 -22.33
N PRO A 15 -8.99 -4.71 -22.62
CA PRO A 15 -9.91 -5.29 -21.66
C PRO A 15 -9.44 -6.67 -21.20
N GLU A 16 -8.81 -7.49 -22.03
CA GLU A 16 -8.21 -8.77 -21.65
C GLU A 16 -7.19 -8.68 -20.50
N LEU A 17 -6.68 -7.50 -20.16
CA LEU A 17 -5.77 -7.27 -19.06
C LEU A 17 -6.47 -6.69 -17.83
N THR A 18 -6.05 -7.17 -16.67
CA THR A 18 -6.46 -6.67 -15.37
C THR A 18 -5.73 -5.35 -15.06
N ASN A 19 -6.48 -4.32 -14.66
CA ASN A 19 -5.91 -3.11 -14.11
C ASN A 19 -5.67 -3.26 -12.60
N VAL A 20 -6.69 -3.67 -11.84
CA VAL A 20 -6.54 -3.91 -10.40
C VAL A 20 -7.61 -4.85 -9.84
N THR A 21 -7.20 -5.76 -8.95
CA THR A 21 -8.11 -6.64 -8.16
C THR A 21 -8.07 -6.36 -6.67
N GLY A 22 -7.27 -5.39 -6.25
CA GLY A 22 -7.06 -5.04 -4.85
C GLY A 22 -5.80 -4.20 -4.69
N GLY A 23 -5.71 -3.49 -3.58
CA GLY A 23 -4.47 -2.84 -3.14
C GLY A 23 -3.58 -3.80 -2.35
N VAL A 24 -2.28 -3.77 -2.64
CA VAL A 24 -1.25 -4.53 -1.92
C VAL A 24 -0.36 -3.57 -1.14
N VAL A 25 -0.05 -3.91 0.12
CA VAL A 25 0.90 -3.17 0.94
C VAL A 25 2.21 -3.95 1.01
N HIS A 26 3.30 -3.34 0.55
CA HIS A 26 4.65 -3.86 0.72
C HIS A 26 5.19 -3.58 2.12
N VAL A 27 6.10 -4.42 2.62
CA VAL A 27 6.75 -4.23 3.93
C VAL A 27 7.37 -2.84 4.12
N ALA A 28 7.87 -2.21 3.06
CA ALA A 28 8.42 -0.85 3.10
C ALA A 28 7.39 0.27 2.91
N GLY A 29 6.10 -0.04 3.06
CA GLY A 29 4.98 0.91 3.03
C GLY A 29 4.54 1.34 1.64
N TYR A 30 5.03 0.69 0.58
CA TYR A 30 4.57 0.96 -0.79
C TYR A 30 3.20 0.32 -1.04
N GLY A 31 2.28 1.10 -1.60
CA GLY A 31 1.03 0.62 -2.16
C GLY A 31 1.15 0.35 -3.64
N TYR A 32 0.58 -0.75 -4.14
CA TYR A 32 0.48 -1.00 -5.58
C TYR A 32 -0.73 -1.86 -5.94
N ALA A 33 -1.11 -1.80 -7.22
CA ALA A 33 -2.25 -2.54 -7.77
C ALA A 33 -1.94 -4.03 -7.89
N ARG A 34 -2.76 -4.87 -7.25
CA ARG A 34 -2.71 -6.32 -7.37
C ARG A 34 -3.14 -6.78 -8.77
N ASP A 35 -2.39 -7.72 -9.33
CA ASP A 35 -2.62 -8.35 -10.64
C ASP A 35 -2.55 -7.37 -11.83
N ASN A 36 -1.96 -6.18 -11.66
CA ASN A 36 -1.84 -5.20 -12.73
C ASN A 36 -1.07 -5.78 -13.94
N GLY A 37 -1.69 -5.68 -15.13
CA GLY A 37 -1.11 -6.16 -16.40
C GLY A 37 -1.24 -7.66 -16.62
N ARG A 38 -1.77 -8.44 -15.67
CA ARG A 38 -2.04 -9.86 -15.88
C ARG A 38 -3.26 -10.07 -16.75
N ALA A 39 -3.25 -11.12 -17.57
CA ALA A 39 -4.43 -11.56 -18.30
C ALA A 39 -5.58 -11.82 -17.31
N TYR A 40 -6.76 -11.31 -17.63
CA TYR A 40 -7.97 -11.57 -16.88
C TYR A 40 -8.47 -12.97 -17.20
N GLU A 41 -8.61 -13.78 -16.15
CA GLU A 41 -9.22 -15.10 -16.23
C GLU A 41 -10.36 -15.19 -15.21
N GLN A 42 -11.49 -15.78 -15.64
CA GLN A 42 -12.60 -16.01 -14.74
C GLN A 42 -12.17 -16.96 -13.61
N GLY A 43 -12.40 -16.55 -12.36
CA GLY A 43 -12.00 -17.35 -11.20
C GLY A 43 -10.54 -17.17 -10.76
N MET A 44 -9.77 -16.26 -11.37
CA MET A 44 -8.39 -15.98 -10.92
C MET A 44 -8.31 -15.47 -9.47
N ARG A 45 -9.42 -14.95 -8.93
CA ARG A 45 -9.61 -14.57 -7.53
C ARG A 45 -10.97 -15.08 -7.04
N ALA A 46 -11.05 -15.35 -5.74
CA ALA A 46 -12.29 -15.76 -5.09
C ALA A 46 -13.20 -14.54 -4.80
N GLU A 47 -14.51 -14.77 -4.74
CA GLU A 47 -15.45 -13.78 -4.23
C GLU A 47 -15.14 -13.46 -2.76
N ALA A 48 -15.20 -12.18 -2.40
CA ALA A 48 -14.85 -11.67 -1.08
C ALA A 48 -13.40 -11.94 -0.64
N ASP A 49 -12.47 -12.14 -1.59
CA ASP A 49 -11.04 -12.25 -1.30
C ASP A 49 -10.55 -11.03 -0.52
N GLU A 50 -9.78 -11.25 0.56
CA GLU A 50 -9.38 -10.18 1.47
C GLU A 50 -8.29 -9.31 0.85
N LEU A 51 -8.42 -8.01 1.08
CA LEU A 51 -7.51 -6.97 0.59
C LEU A 51 -6.83 -6.28 1.76
N ALA A 52 -5.60 -5.82 1.54
CA ALA A 52 -4.99 -4.84 2.44
C ALA A 52 -5.76 -3.51 2.38
N TYR A 53 -6.07 -3.05 1.17
CA TYR A 53 -6.95 -1.92 0.88
C TYR A 53 -7.63 -2.08 -0.48
N GLY A 54 -8.70 -1.32 -0.73
CA GLY A 54 -9.32 -1.23 -2.05
C GLY A 54 -8.84 0.02 -2.79
N SER A 55 -8.60 -0.10 -4.10
CA SER A 55 -8.25 1.00 -4.98
C SER A 55 -9.43 1.96 -5.15
N GLY A 56 -9.15 3.25 -5.11
CA GLY A 56 -10.15 4.31 -5.35
C GLY A 56 -10.80 4.30 -6.74
N ALA A 57 -10.29 3.51 -7.71
CA ALA A 57 -10.82 3.46 -9.08
C ALA A 57 -12.26 2.93 -9.16
N ALA A 58 -12.63 1.95 -8.32
CA ALA A 58 -13.98 1.38 -8.28
C ALA A 58 -14.25 0.75 -6.90
N LEU A 59 -14.58 1.60 -5.92
CA LEU A 59 -14.69 1.22 -4.51
C LEU A 59 -16.04 1.61 -3.93
N LEU A 60 -16.69 0.66 -3.26
CA LEU A 60 -17.85 0.93 -2.41
C LEU A 60 -17.41 0.94 -0.94
N LEU A 61 -17.80 1.99 -0.22
CA LEU A 61 -17.49 2.17 1.20
C LEU A 61 -18.76 2.13 2.03
N ARG A 62 -18.75 1.34 3.12
CA ARG A 62 -19.88 1.28 4.05
C ARG A 62 -19.99 2.61 4.79
N SER A 63 -21.12 3.31 4.62
CA SER A 63 -21.36 4.61 5.27
C SER A 63 -21.21 4.57 6.81
N SER A 64 -21.67 3.51 7.47
CA SER A 64 -21.46 3.34 8.93
C SER A 64 -20.00 3.10 9.31
N ALA A 65 -19.20 2.46 8.45
CA ALA A 65 -17.76 2.31 8.67
C ALA A 65 -17.06 3.68 8.55
N LEU A 66 -17.39 4.48 7.53
CA LEU A 66 -16.86 5.84 7.37
C LEU A 66 -17.22 6.77 8.54
N ARG A 67 -18.45 6.69 9.07
CA ARG A 67 -18.81 7.43 10.29
C ARG A 67 -17.95 7.06 11.50
N LYS A 68 -17.46 5.81 11.57
CA LYS A 68 -16.59 5.33 12.65
C LYS A 68 -15.12 5.70 12.42
N VAL A 69 -14.62 5.52 11.20
CA VAL A 69 -13.17 5.63 10.92
C VAL A 69 -12.75 6.99 10.33
N GLY A 70 -13.70 7.80 9.84
CA GLY A 70 -13.47 9.04 9.12
C GLY A 70 -13.34 8.85 7.60
N MET A 71 -13.30 9.98 6.89
CA MET A 71 -13.12 10.04 5.43
C MET A 71 -11.65 9.88 5.02
N LEU A 72 -11.32 10.06 3.73
CA LEU A 72 -9.93 10.12 3.25
C LEU A 72 -9.11 11.16 4.02
N GLU A 73 -7.80 10.92 4.12
CA GLU A 73 -6.89 11.82 4.82
C GLU A 73 -6.51 13.01 3.93
N GLU A 74 -7.00 14.20 4.27
CA GLU A 74 -6.77 15.44 3.49
C GLU A 74 -5.31 15.92 3.52
N GLY A 75 -4.48 15.39 4.43
CA GLY A 75 -3.04 15.64 4.45
C GLY A 75 -2.28 15.04 3.26
N PHE A 76 -2.87 14.09 2.54
CA PHE A 76 -2.31 13.55 1.30
C PHE A 76 -2.76 14.36 0.09
N PHE A 77 -1.83 14.70 -0.79
CA PHE A 77 -2.15 15.29 -2.08
C PHE A 77 -2.59 14.22 -3.09
N MET A 78 -1.78 13.16 -3.22
CA MET A 78 -2.01 12.03 -4.11
C MET A 78 -1.17 10.85 -3.62
N TYR A 79 -1.64 9.63 -3.86
CA TYR A 79 -1.06 8.38 -3.38
C TYR A 79 -1.21 8.17 -1.88
N HIS A 80 -1.38 6.90 -1.50
CA HIS A 80 -1.57 6.42 -0.12
C HIS A 80 -2.88 6.81 0.56
N GLU A 81 -3.75 7.64 -0.03
CA GLU A 81 -5.04 7.98 0.57
C GLU A 81 -5.98 6.78 0.68
N ASP A 82 -6.03 5.95 -0.36
CA ASP A 82 -6.83 4.73 -0.41
C ASP A 82 -6.20 3.61 0.45
N LEU A 83 -4.88 3.50 0.42
CA LEU A 83 -4.10 2.61 1.27
C LEU A 83 -4.33 2.91 2.75
N GLU A 84 -4.18 4.16 3.15
CA GLU A 84 -4.36 4.58 4.54
C GLU A 84 -5.79 4.34 5.01
N LEU A 85 -6.80 4.68 4.20
CA LEU A 85 -8.19 4.41 4.55
C LEU A 85 -8.45 2.91 4.69
N GLY A 86 -7.89 2.09 3.81
CA GLY A 86 -7.98 0.63 3.89
C GLY A 86 -7.33 0.08 5.17
N MET A 87 -6.14 0.55 5.53
CA MET A 87 -5.48 0.19 6.79
C MET A 87 -6.32 0.63 8.00
N ARG A 88 -6.90 1.83 7.96
CA ARG A 88 -7.75 2.37 9.01
C ARG A 88 -9.01 1.54 9.23
N LEU A 89 -9.64 1.10 8.13
CA LEU A 89 -10.75 0.14 8.16
C LEU A 89 -10.34 -1.17 8.83
N ARG A 90 -9.18 -1.75 8.44
CA ARG A 90 -8.64 -2.96 9.10
C ARG A 90 -8.44 -2.73 10.60
N TYR A 91 -7.82 -1.62 10.97
CA TYR A 91 -7.56 -1.28 12.36
C TYR A 91 -8.86 -1.14 13.17
N ALA A 92 -9.95 -0.67 12.57
CA ALA A 92 -11.26 -0.58 13.21
C ALA A 92 -12.10 -1.88 13.21
N GLY A 93 -11.54 -2.99 12.71
CA GLY A 93 -12.16 -4.32 12.70
C GLY A 93 -12.99 -4.63 11.45
N TYR A 94 -12.87 -3.80 10.42
CA TYR A 94 -13.50 -4.06 9.13
C TYR A 94 -12.58 -4.82 8.19
N ARG A 95 -13.18 -5.58 7.27
CA ARG A 95 -12.48 -6.19 6.13
C ARG A 95 -12.64 -5.33 4.89
N ASN A 96 -11.61 -5.33 4.06
CA ASN A 96 -11.63 -4.85 2.69
C ASN A 96 -11.69 -6.09 1.79
N VAL A 97 -12.61 -6.14 0.83
CA VAL A 97 -12.83 -7.35 0.02
C VAL A 97 -13.01 -7.04 -1.46
N LEU A 98 -12.75 -8.03 -2.32
CA LEU A 98 -13.03 -7.98 -3.75
C LEU A 98 -14.43 -8.54 -4.07
N ALA A 99 -15.20 -7.82 -4.89
CA ALA A 99 -16.38 -8.34 -5.57
C ALA A 99 -16.00 -8.71 -7.02
N THR A 100 -15.93 -10.00 -7.31
CA THR A 100 -15.50 -10.51 -8.63
C THR A 100 -16.60 -10.45 -9.68
N LYS A 101 -17.86 -10.36 -9.24
CA LYS A 101 -19.04 -10.22 -10.12
C LYS A 101 -19.31 -8.79 -10.57
N ALA A 102 -18.74 -7.80 -9.88
CA ALA A 102 -18.81 -6.40 -10.27
C ALA A 102 -17.50 -6.03 -10.96
N PHE A 103 -17.58 -5.40 -12.13
CA PHE A 103 -16.39 -4.93 -12.83
C PHE A 103 -16.59 -3.59 -13.51
N GLY A 104 -15.48 -2.90 -13.74
CA GLY A 104 -15.41 -1.65 -14.51
C GLY A 104 -14.17 -1.60 -15.40
N PHE A 105 -14.14 -0.61 -16.28
CA PHE A 105 -12.99 -0.34 -17.14
C PHE A 105 -12.37 1.00 -16.74
N HIS A 106 -11.05 1.05 -16.68
CA HIS A 106 -10.29 2.23 -16.30
C HIS A 106 -9.37 2.64 -17.45
N ASP A 107 -9.56 3.85 -17.95
CA ASP A 107 -8.62 4.50 -18.86
C ASP A 107 -7.42 5.00 -18.07
N TYR A 108 -6.40 4.15 -17.97
CA TYR A 108 -5.25 4.35 -17.11
C TYR A 108 -3.95 4.20 -17.88
N HIS A 109 -3.14 5.24 -17.82
CA HIS A 109 -1.77 5.23 -18.31
C HIS A 109 -0.80 5.48 -17.16
N PHE A 110 0.01 4.49 -16.84
CA PHE A 110 1.08 4.67 -15.87
C PHE A 110 2.21 5.49 -16.46
N SER A 111 2.55 6.57 -15.77
CA SER A 111 3.70 7.40 -16.10
C SER A 111 4.65 7.45 -14.91
N ARG A 112 5.89 7.00 -15.14
CA ARG A 112 6.96 7.11 -14.14
C ARG A 112 7.43 8.57 -14.09
N ASN A 113 6.80 9.36 -13.21
CA ASN A 113 7.13 10.77 -13.00
C ASN A 113 7.91 10.95 -11.69
N PRO A 114 9.03 11.68 -11.65
CA PRO A 114 9.72 12.04 -10.40
C PRO A 114 8.79 12.61 -9.32
N LYS A 115 7.76 13.40 -9.69
CA LYS A 115 6.77 13.92 -8.74
C LYS A 115 5.94 12.82 -8.08
N MET A 116 5.59 11.76 -8.82
CA MET A 116 4.90 10.59 -8.26
C MET A 116 5.78 9.92 -7.20
N PHE A 117 7.05 9.65 -7.53
CA PHE A 117 7.99 9.06 -6.58
C PHE A 117 8.18 9.94 -5.34
N ALA A 118 8.18 11.27 -5.49
CA ALA A 118 8.37 12.20 -4.38
C ALA A 118 7.28 12.05 -3.30
N TRP A 119 6.01 11.97 -3.72
CA TRP A 119 4.87 11.76 -2.83
C TRP A 119 4.90 10.36 -2.19
N ILE A 120 5.11 9.32 -3.00
CA ILE A 120 5.18 7.92 -2.52
C ILE A 120 6.29 7.75 -1.46
N GLU A 121 7.47 8.31 -1.70
CA GLU A 121 8.62 8.23 -0.79
C GLU A 121 8.37 8.97 0.52
N CYS A 122 7.67 10.10 0.48
CA CYS A 122 7.28 10.81 1.69
C CYS A 122 6.22 10.01 2.48
N TYR A 123 5.15 9.59 1.82
CA TYR A 123 3.94 9.07 2.48
C TYR A 123 4.07 7.65 3.00
N ARG A 124 4.89 6.78 2.36
CA ARG A 124 5.11 5.43 2.88
C ARG A 124 5.63 5.42 4.32
N TRP A 125 6.56 6.32 4.65
CA TRP A 125 7.10 6.45 6.01
C TRP A 125 6.06 7.03 6.97
N VAL A 126 5.24 7.99 6.50
CA VAL A 126 4.17 8.60 7.32
C VAL A 126 3.19 7.51 7.75
N VAL A 127 2.75 6.69 6.81
CA VAL A 127 1.83 5.58 7.06
C VAL A 127 2.48 4.51 7.96
N MET A 128 3.71 4.09 7.67
CA MET A 128 4.40 3.09 8.49
C MET A 128 4.56 3.53 9.95
N LEU A 129 5.01 4.77 10.17
CA LEU A 129 5.19 5.34 11.51
C LEU A 129 3.85 5.59 12.21
N ALA A 130 2.76 5.83 11.47
CA ALA A 130 1.43 5.99 12.04
C ALA A 130 0.81 4.66 12.49
N TYR A 131 0.97 3.59 11.72
CA TYR A 131 0.22 2.35 11.91
C TYR A 131 0.97 1.28 12.71
N TYR A 132 2.25 1.06 12.43
CA TYR A 132 2.99 -0.03 13.07
C TYR A 132 3.39 0.30 14.51
N ARG A 133 3.47 -0.73 15.36
CA ARG A 133 4.08 -0.58 16.69
C ARG A 133 5.59 -0.38 16.52
N VAL A 134 6.19 0.36 17.45
CA VAL A 134 7.64 0.66 17.42
C VAL A 134 8.47 -0.62 17.39
N ARG A 135 8.08 -1.66 18.14
CA ARG A 135 8.74 -2.98 18.10
C ARG A 135 8.70 -3.68 16.74
N THR A 136 7.64 -3.50 15.95
CA THR A 136 7.55 -4.02 14.58
C THR A 136 8.52 -3.27 13.67
N LEU A 137 8.55 -1.94 13.79
CA LEU A 137 9.48 -1.11 13.04
C LEU A 137 10.94 -1.44 13.40
N MET A 138 11.26 -1.64 14.69
CA MET A 138 12.59 -2.05 15.14
C MET A 138 12.99 -3.42 14.62
N LEU A 139 12.07 -4.41 14.65
CA LEU A 139 12.31 -5.74 14.12
C LEU A 139 12.66 -5.72 12.63
N PHE A 140 11.92 -4.94 11.84
CA PHE A 140 12.15 -4.83 10.40
C PHE A 140 13.15 -3.74 10.02
N LEU A 141 13.71 -2.99 10.97
CA LEU A 141 14.61 -1.86 10.68
C LEU A 141 15.77 -2.24 9.76
N PRO A 142 16.49 -3.38 9.95
CA PRO A 142 17.57 -3.76 9.03
C PRO A 142 17.08 -3.99 7.60
N LEU A 143 15.92 -4.63 7.43
CA LEU A 143 15.31 -4.87 6.13
C LEU A 143 14.87 -3.55 5.48
N LEU A 144 14.26 -2.66 6.25
CA LEU A 144 13.81 -1.34 5.79
C LEU A 144 14.99 -0.47 5.34
N LEU A 145 16.11 -0.50 6.07
CA LEU A 145 17.33 0.21 5.68
C LEU A 145 17.94 -0.36 4.39
N ALA A 146 17.96 -1.70 4.22
CA ALA A 146 18.41 -2.31 2.98
C ALA A 146 17.55 -1.90 1.77
N ILE A 147 16.21 -1.87 1.95
CA ILE A 147 15.28 -1.40 0.92
C ILE A 147 15.47 0.10 0.65
N GLU A 148 15.71 0.92 1.68
CA GLU A 148 16.02 2.34 1.53
C GLU A 148 17.27 2.53 0.65
N LEU A 149 18.36 1.82 0.94
CA LEU A 149 19.58 1.89 0.13
C LEU A 149 19.33 1.46 -1.32
N GLY A 150 18.58 0.37 -1.53
CA GLY A 150 18.21 -0.09 -2.87
C GLY A 150 17.37 0.94 -3.63
N THR A 151 16.45 1.61 -2.95
CA THR A 151 15.60 2.64 -3.57
C THR A 151 16.34 3.94 -3.87
N TRP A 152 17.33 4.33 -3.05
CA TRP A 152 18.28 5.40 -3.41
C TRP A 152 19.11 5.05 -4.64
N PHE A 153 19.63 3.82 -4.71
CA PHE A 153 20.36 3.35 -5.89
C PHE A 153 19.47 3.38 -7.15
N MET A 154 18.23 2.88 -7.06
CA MET A 154 17.26 2.96 -8.16
C MET A 154 16.90 4.41 -8.52
N ALA A 155 16.82 5.32 -7.55
CA ALA A 155 16.56 6.74 -7.79
C ALA A 155 17.69 7.43 -8.55
N PHE A 156 18.93 7.10 -8.18
CA PHE A 156 20.11 7.56 -8.91
C PHE A 156 20.11 7.02 -10.34
N ARG A 157 19.95 5.69 -10.52
CA ARG A 157 19.95 5.06 -11.85
C ARG A 157 18.78 5.48 -12.74
N GLY A 158 17.64 5.77 -12.14
CA GLY A 158 16.40 6.16 -12.82
C GLY A 158 16.22 7.67 -13.01
N GLY A 159 17.20 8.50 -12.60
CA GLY A 159 17.14 9.95 -12.79
C GLY A 159 16.10 10.68 -11.93
N TRP A 160 15.62 10.07 -10.84
CA TRP A 160 14.62 10.64 -9.94
C TRP A 160 15.13 10.90 -8.52
N ILE A 161 16.46 10.96 -8.33
CA ILE A 161 17.07 11.26 -7.02
C ILE A 161 16.56 12.56 -6.38
N GLY A 162 16.20 13.57 -7.19
CA GLY A 162 15.58 14.80 -6.71
C GLY A 162 14.27 14.56 -5.95
N ALA A 163 13.51 13.52 -6.29
CA ALA A 163 12.29 13.14 -5.58
C ALA A 163 12.58 12.59 -4.18
N LYS A 164 13.67 11.81 -4.01
CA LYS A 164 14.14 11.34 -2.71
C LYS A 164 14.58 12.50 -1.81
N VAL A 165 15.38 13.42 -2.36
CA VAL A 165 15.83 14.62 -1.63
C VAL A 165 14.65 15.50 -1.24
N TRP A 166 13.69 15.69 -2.14
CA TRP A 166 12.46 16.41 -1.84
C TRP A 166 11.65 15.76 -0.71
N ALA A 167 11.49 14.43 -0.75
CA ALA A 167 10.79 13.68 0.29
C ALA A 167 11.49 13.84 1.65
N LEU A 168 12.83 13.80 1.71
CA LEU A 168 13.58 14.12 2.93
C LEU A 168 13.31 15.55 3.41
N GLY A 169 13.25 16.52 2.49
CA GLY A 169 12.89 17.91 2.82
C GLY A 169 11.49 18.06 3.40
N GLU A 170 10.50 17.29 2.93
CA GLU A 170 9.16 17.25 3.53
C GLU A 170 9.19 16.73 4.97
N TRP A 171 10.05 15.75 5.27
CA TRP A 171 10.25 15.24 6.62
C TRP A 171 10.86 16.25 7.59
N LEU A 172 11.48 17.33 7.12
CA LEU A 172 11.93 18.42 7.99
C LEU A 172 10.80 19.39 8.35
N LYS A 173 9.64 19.32 7.69
CA LYS A 173 8.54 20.27 7.89
C LYS A 173 7.65 19.83 9.06
N PRO A 174 7.29 20.74 10.00
CA PRO A 174 6.40 20.42 11.12
C PRO A 174 5.04 19.86 10.70
N ARG A 175 4.53 20.25 9.52
CA ARG A 175 3.25 19.75 8.97
C ARG A 175 3.24 18.23 8.80
N THR A 176 4.36 17.64 8.37
CA THR A 176 4.48 16.21 8.08
C THR A 176 4.46 15.41 9.39
N TRP A 177 5.15 15.90 10.42
CA TRP A 177 5.11 15.32 11.75
C TRP A 177 3.72 15.45 12.39
N ARG A 178 3.07 16.61 12.26
CA ARG A 178 1.70 16.82 12.76
C ARG A 178 0.73 15.85 12.11
N LEU A 179 0.82 15.67 10.79
CA LEU A 179 0.04 14.68 10.05
C LEU A 179 0.29 13.27 10.59
N MET A 180 1.56 12.85 10.64
CA MET A 180 1.94 11.51 11.13
C MET A 180 1.45 11.25 12.56
N PHE A 181 1.64 12.18 13.49
CA PHE A 181 1.18 12.02 14.87
C PHE A 181 -0.35 12.04 15.01
N ALA A 182 -1.05 12.86 14.22
CA ALA A 182 -2.51 12.84 14.16
C ALA A 182 -3.02 11.49 13.66
N MET A 183 -2.46 10.99 12.54
CA MET A 183 -2.77 9.68 11.99
C MET A 183 -2.44 8.56 12.98
N ARG A 184 -1.29 8.62 13.66
CA ARG A 184 -0.89 7.64 14.68
C ARG A 184 -1.90 7.59 15.81
N ARG A 185 -2.27 8.74 16.37
CA ARG A 185 -3.28 8.80 17.46
C ARG A 185 -4.60 8.18 16.99
N ARG A 186 -5.11 8.59 15.82
CA ARG A 186 -6.34 8.04 15.23
C ARG A 186 -6.26 6.52 15.05
N ALA A 187 -5.18 6.04 14.42
CA ALA A 187 -4.99 4.62 14.14
C ALA A 187 -4.92 3.79 15.44
N GLN A 188 -4.15 4.23 16.43
CA GLN A 188 -4.02 3.48 17.70
C GLN A 188 -5.32 3.52 18.53
N THR A 189 -6.12 4.59 18.47
CA THR A 189 -7.44 4.63 19.12
C THR A 189 -8.45 3.69 18.46
N LEU A 190 -8.41 3.56 17.14
CA LEU A 190 -9.32 2.66 16.40
C LEU A 190 -8.93 1.19 16.49
N ARG A 191 -7.69 0.91 16.87
CA ARG A 191 -7.03 -0.39 16.74
C ARG A 191 -7.72 -1.49 17.55
N VAL A 192 -8.24 -2.49 16.85
CA VAL A 192 -8.75 -3.75 17.40
C VAL A 192 -8.00 -4.99 16.88
N ILE A 193 -7.06 -4.79 15.95
CA ILE A 193 -6.19 -5.85 15.43
C ILE A 193 -4.72 -5.57 15.76
N ASP A 194 -3.97 -6.65 15.92
CA ASP A 194 -2.56 -6.65 16.22
C ASP A 194 -1.70 -6.56 14.94
N ASP A 195 -0.42 -6.20 15.06
CA ASP A 195 0.48 -6.14 13.89
C ASP A 195 0.60 -7.55 13.25
N ALA A 196 0.57 -8.63 14.05
CA ALA A 196 0.61 -10.01 13.60
C ALA A 196 -0.54 -10.35 12.64
N ASP A 197 -1.74 -9.84 12.92
CA ASP A 197 -2.90 -10.04 12.05
C ASP A 197 -2.82 -9.15 10.81
N PHE A 198 -2.42 -7.90 10.98
CA PHE A 198 -2.32 -6.99 9.85
C PHE A 198 -1.22 -7.41 8.85
N LEU A 199 -0.06 -7.89 9.34
CA LEU A 199 1.07 -8.32 8.51
C LEU A 199 0.75 -9.55 7.65
N LYS A 200 -0.36 -10.27 7.89
CA LYS A 200 -0.86 -11.31 6.98
C LYS A 200 -1.30 -10.75 5.62
N LEU A 201 -1.68 -9.47 5.58
CA LEU A 201 -2.09 -8.74 4.37
C LEU A 201 -0.95 -7.97 3.71
N VAL A 202 0.23 -7.96 4.33
CA VAL A 202 1.44 -7.27 3.85
C VAL A 202 2.32 -8.28 3.12
N VAL A 203 3.00 -7.83 2.07
CA VAL A 203 3.88 -8.68 1.24
C VAL A 203 5.32 -8.18 1.25
N GLY A 204 6.26 -9.10 1.01
CA GLY A 204 7.67 -8.74 0.80
C GLY A 204 8.06 -8.52 -0.66
N ARG A 205 7.15 -8.79 -1.61
CA ARG A 205 7.41 -8.67 -3.05
C ARG A 205 6.78 -7.43 -3.64
N ILE A 206 7.39 -6.87 -4.68
CA ILE A 206 6.76 -5.89 -5.57
C ILE A 206 6.47 -6.61 -6.89
N GLU A 207 5.19 -6.94 -7.12
CA GLU A 207 4.71 -7.67 -8.32
C GLU A 207 4.03 -6.72 -9.31
N ASN A 208 4.62 -5.55 -9.55
CA ASN A 208 4.10 -4.59 -10.52
C ASN A 208 4.87 -4.71 -11.84
N GLN A 209 4.21 -5.19 -12.90
CA GLN A 209 4.80 -5.35 -14.23
C GLN A 209 5.36 -4.05 -14.81
N GLN A 210 4.80 -2.91 -14.42
CA GLN A 210 5.28 -1.59 -14.84
C GLN A 210 6.50 -1.10 -14.05
N VAL A 211 6.99 -1.87 -13.08
CA VAL A 211 8.24 -1.66 -12.33
C VAL A 211 9.17 -2.87 -12.46
N ASP A 212 8.68 -3.95 -13.08
CA ASP A 212 9.42 -5.19 -13.21
C ASP A 212 10.66 -4.98 -14.08
N ASN A 213 11.79 -5.30 -13.47
CA ASN A 213 13.12 -5.14 -14.01
C ASN A 213 13.90 -6.35 -13.49
N ARG A 214 14.90 -6.85 -14.23
CA ARG A 214 15.75 -7.99 -13.82
C ARG A 214 16.35 -7.86 -12.41
N ILE A 215 16.46 -6.63 -11.89
CA ILE A 215 16.87 -6.35 -10.51
C ILE A 215 15.83 -6.87 -9.50
N MET A 216 14.54 -6.67 -9.76
CA MET A 216 13.45 -7.13 -8.88
C MET A 216 13.34 -8.65 -8.85
N GLU A 217 13.65 -9.36 -9.93
CA GLU A 217 13.72 -10.84 -9.95
C GLU A 217 14.71 -11.39 -8.91
N VAL A 218 15.82 -10.68 -8.68
CA VAL A 218 16.85 -11.06 -7.70
C VAL A 218 16.52 -10.57 -6.28
N VAL A 219 16.00 -9.34 -6.18
CA VAL A 219 15.78 -8.68 -4.89
C VAL A 219 14.49 -9.17 -4.21
N ASN A 220 13.41 -9.41 -4.95
CA ASN A 220 12.11 -9.82 -4.39
C ASN A 220 12.19 -11.09 -3.54
N PRO A 221 12.82 -12.21 -3.97
CA PRO A 221 12.92 -13.41 -3.15
C PRO A 221 13.63 -13.17 -1.82
N THR A 222 14.65 -12.31 -1.82
CA THR A 222 15.44 -11.99 -0.62
C THR A 222 14.61 -11.17 0.37
N ILE A 223 13.94 -10.11 -0.10
CA ILE A 223 13.07 -9.28 0.76
C ILE A 223 11.91 -10.14 1.31
N ASP A 224 11.30 -10.96 0.45
CA ASP A 224 10.17 -11.80 0.83
C ASP A 224 10.53 -12.85 1.87
N ALA A 225 11.68 -13.53 1.72
CA ALA A 225 12.17 -14.48 2.70
C ALA A 225 12.50 -13.81 4.05
N ALA A 226 13.16 -12.64 4.02
CA ALA A 226 13.48 -11.87 5.23
C ALA A 226 12.20 -11.40 5.94
N PHE A 227 11.24 -10.86 5.19
CA PHE A 227 9.95 -10.44 5.71
C PHE A 227 9.14 -11.61 6.27
N ALA A 228 9.04 -12.71 5.53
CA ALA A 228 8.31 -13.91 5.93
C ALA A 228 8.90 -14.56 7.19
N SER A 229 10.21 -14.42 7.40
CA SER A 229 10.89 -14.88 8.63
C SER A 229 10.60 -13.93 9.79
N GLY A 230 10.77 -12.61 9.59
CA GLY A 230 10.51 -11.61 10.62
C GLY A 230 9.05 -11.60 11.09
N ARG A 231 8.07 -11.75 10.18
CA ARG A 231 6.65 -11.72 10.55
C ARG A 231 6.26 -12.86 11.49
N LYS A 232 6.97 -14.00 11.48
CA LYS A 232 6.73 -15.12 12.40
C LYS A 232 7.10 -14.79 13.86
N LEU A 233 7.94 -13.78 14.06
CA LEU A 233 8.35 -13.30 15.38
C LEU A 233 7.36 -12.26 15.95
N VAL A 234 6.50 -11.68 15.11
CA VAL A 234 5.48 -10.73 15.51
C VAL A 234 4.29 -11.48 16.07
N ARG A 235 4.11 -11.41 17.40
CA ARG A 235 2.98 -12.03 18.13
C ARG A 235 2.01 -11.00 18.70
N TRP A 236 2.06 -9.77 18.19
CA TRP A 236 1.42 -8.60 18.74
C TRP A 236 0.90 -7.65 17.69
#